data_AF-A0A6I3LE76-F1
#
_entry.id   AF-A0A6I3LE76-F1
#
_cell.length_a   1.000
_cell.length_b   1.000
_cell.length_c   1.000
_cell.angle_alpha   90.00
_cell.angle_beta   90.00
_cell.angle_gamma   90.00
#
_symmetry.space_group_name_H-M   'P 1'
#
loop_
_entity.id
_entity.type
_entity.pdbx_description
1 polymer ?
#
loop_
_entity_poly.entity_id
_entity_poly.type
_entity_poly.pdbx_seq_one_letter_code
_entity_poly.pdbx_strand_id
1 'polypeptide(L)'
;MAAEVRDASRQLVSLYGPVAAEGAALFFETQRPQPGARAVLATPSIGDRLAADLGWVLAPIFNPDASLSPQAEMLSRLGDVIQGHVAASDRSTLLLSSAEDPTSQGVRRYARAGACAFCAYLTTVEATVYDDTHWHDNCTCVNVPWWEDNPLPPSEVQDGYADAAERAREELMRLQRELRPAGMRRRNFFKLRPDLAVNTKNIARLMRADLGLSH
;
A
#
# COMPACT_ATOMS: atom_id res chain seq x y z
N MET A 1 15.23 -24.41 -14.18
CA MET A 1 15.04 -23.50 -13.04
C MET A 1 14.26 -22.22 -13.38
N ALA A 2 14.78 -21.27 -14.18
CA ALA A 2 14.08 -20.00 -14.41
C ALA A 2 12.69 -20.13 -15.06
N ALA A 3 12.53 -21.06 -16.01
CA ALA A 3 11.22 -21.38 -16.60
C ALA A 3 10.26 -21.99 -15.56
N GLU A 4 10.74 -22.96 -14.77
CA GLU A 4 9.96 -23.61 -13.71
C GLU A 4 9.48 -22.63 -12.65
N VAL A 5 10.33 -21.68 -12.22
CA VAL A 5 9.93 -20.62 -11.27
C VAL A 5 8.83 -19.74 -11.86
N ARG A 6 8.92 -19.38 -13.15
CA ARG A 6 7.87 -18.57 -13.81
C ARG A 6 6.55 -19.32 -13.89
N ASP A 7 6.59 -20.59 -14.28
CA ASP A 7 5.38 -21.41 -14.39
C ASP A 7 4.74 -21.66 -13.03
N ALA A 8 5.53 -21.98 -12.01
CA ALA A 8 5.04 -22.13 -10.63
C ALA A 8 4.43 -20.82 -10.10
N SER A 9 5.07 -19.67 -10.36
CA SER A 9 4.55 -18.36 -9.93
C SER A 9 3.22 -18.04 -10.57
N ARG A 10 3.06 -18.31 -11.88
CA ARG A 10 1.77 -18.15 -12.57
C ARG A 10 0.70 -19.05 -11.97
N GLN A 11 1.02 -20.32 -11.71
CA GLN A 11 0.08 -21.25 -11.10
C GLN A 11 -0.37 -20.78 -9.70
N LEU A 12 0.55 -20.28 -8.89
CA LEU A 12 0.22 -19.74 -7.56
C LEU A 12 -0.70 -18.51 -7.66
N VAL A 13 -0.39 -17.55 -8.52
CA VAL A 13 -1.26 -16.36 -8.70
C VAL A 13 -2.62 -16.76 -9.28
N SER A 14 -2.67 -17.67 -10.26
CA SER A 14 -3.92 -18.18 -10.82
C SER A 14 -4.77 -18.93 -9.80
N LEU A 15 -4.15 -19.63 -8.86
CA LEU A 15 -4.86 -20.41 -7.84
C LEU A 15 -5.35 -19.51 -6.70
N TYR A 16 -4.50 -18.63 -6.18
CA TYR A 16 -4.81 -17.84 -4.97
C TYR A 16 -5.42 -16.47 -5.26
N GLY A 17 -5.19 -15.90 -6.44
CA GLY A 17 -5.80 -14.63 -6.84
C GLY A 17 -7.34 -14.67 -6.85
N PRO A 18 -8.00 -15.69 -7.42
CA PRO A 18 -9.46 -15.79 -7.37
C PRO A 18 -10.00 -15.94 -5.94
N VAL A 19 -9.32 -16.71 -5.09
CA VAL A 19 -9.68 -16.86 -3.67
C VAL A 19 -9.60 -15.51 -2.94
N ALA A 20 -8.56 -14.71 -3.22
CA ALA A 20 -8.43 -13.36 -2.68
C ALA A 20 -9.55 -12.44 -3.17
N ALA A 21 -9.92 -12.51 -4.46
CA ALA A 21 -11.06 -11.77 -5.00
C ALA A 21 -12.38 -12.17 -4.34
N GLU A 22 -12.65 -13.46 -4.16
CA GLU A 22 -13.86 -13.95 -3.49
C GLU A 22 -13.94 -13.49 -2.03
N GLY A 23 -12.81 -13.53 -1.31
CA GLY A 23 -12.72 -12.99 0.05
C GLY A 23 -13.03 -11.50 0.11
N ALA A 24 -12.47 -10.72 -0.81
CA ALA A 24 -12.76 -9.29 -0.96
C ALA A 24 -14.23 -9.01 -1.28
N ALA A 25 -14.84 -9.78 -2.19
CA ALA A 25 -16.25 -9.66 -2.55
C ALA A 25 -17.16 -9.93 -1.34
N LEU A 26 -16.90 -11.03 -0.60
CA LEU A 26 -17.65 -11.33 0.62
C LEU A 26 -17.47 -10.24 1.67
N PHE A 27 -16.25 -9.73 1.85
CA PHE A 27 -16.00 -8.62 2.76
C PHE A 27 -16.78 -7.37 2.34
N PHE A 28 -16.77 -7.01 1.06
CA PHE A 28 -17.56 -5.89 0.54
C PHE A 28 -19.06 -6.03 0.84
N GLU A 29 -19.62 -7.19 0.49
CA GLU A 29 -21.05 -7.45 0.65
C GLU A 29 -21.47 -7.49 2.14
N THR A 30 -20.61 -8.01 3.01
CA THR A 30 -20.89 -8.09 4.46
C THR A 30 -20.76 -6.76 5.19
N GLN A 31 -19.89 -5.86 4.71
CA GLN A 31 -19.76 -4.53 5.28
C GLN A 31 -20.81 -3.55 4.71
N ARG A 32 -21.52 -3.92 3.65
CA ARG A 32 -22.53 -3.04 3.05
C ARG A 32 -23.71 -2.85 4.03
N PRO A 33 -24.15 -1.60 4.31
CA PRO A 33 -25.19 -1.34 5.30
C PRO A 33 -26.59 -1.84 4.90
N GLN A 34 -26.82 -2.03 3.60
CA GLN A 34 -28.08 -2.53 3.06
C GLN A 34 -27.80 -3.55 1.95
N PRO A 35 -28.67 -4.54 1.71
CA PRO A 35 -28.51 -5.45 0.58
C PRO A 35 -28.48 -4.71 -0.76
N GLY A 36 -27.77 -5.25 -1.75
CA GLY A 36 -27.84 -4.74 -3.13
C GLY A 36 -27.07 -5.60 -4.13
N ALA A 37 -26.49 -4.96 -5.15
CA ALA A 37 -25.75 -5.64 -6.20
C ALA A 37 -24.61 -6.51 -5.64
N ARG A 38 -24.37 -7.65 -6.30
CA ARG A 38 -23.23 -8.51 -6.00
C ARG A 38 -21.93 -7.81 -6.34
N ALA A 39 -20.91 -8.10 -5.55
CA ALA A 39 -19.55 -7.61 -5.80
C ALA A 39 -19.01 -8.09 -7.16
N VAL A 40 -18.16 -7.27 -7.76
CA VAL A 40 -17.54 -7.52 -9.06
C VAL A 40 -16.13 -8.07 -8.84
N LEU A 41 -15.95 -9.36 -9.15
CA LEU A 41 -14.67 -10.05 -8.98
C LEU A 41 -13.62 -9.58 -9.99
N ALA A 42 -12.45 -9.18 -9.49
CA ALA A 42 -11.30 -8.91 -10.33
C ALA A 42 -10.63 -10.20 -10.80
N THR A 43 -10.20 -10.22 -12.07
CA THR A 43 -9.38 -11.33 -12.60
C THR A 43 -7.92 -11.14 -12.20
N PRO A 44 -7.22 -12.19 -11.73
CA PRO A 44 -5.79 -12.11 -11.41
C PRO A 44 -4.93 -11.68 -12.60
N SER A 45 -3.96 -10.80 -12.35
CA SER A 45 -3.03 -10.33 -13.37
C SER A 45 -1.88 -11.31 -13.59
N ILE A 46 -2.06 -12.28 -14.50
CA ILE A 46 -1.05 -13.31 -14.81
C ILE A 46 -0.28 -13.06 -16.12
N GLY A 47 -0.46 -11.89 -16.72
CA GLY A 47 0.10 -11.49 -18.02
C GLY A 47 1.49 -10.84 -17.95
N ASP A 48 1.72 -9.86 -18.82
CA ASP A 48 3.03 -9.22 -19.03
C ASP A 48 3.63 -8.58 -17.77
N ARG A 49 2.77 -8.03 -16.91
CA ARG A 49 3.22 -7.42 -15.65
C ARG A 49 3.90 -8.45 -14.74
N LEU A 50 3.24 -9.58 -14.48
CA LEU A 50 3.83 -10.67 -13.69
C LEU A 50 5.11 -11.19 -14.35
N ALA A 51 5.13 -11.32 -15.67
CA ALA A 51 6.33 -11.75 -16.39
C ALA A 51 7.51 -10.78 -16.22
N ALA A 52 7.26 -9.47 -16.27
CA ALA A 52 8.27 -8.43 -16.07
C ALA A 52 8.82 -8.45 -14.63
N ASP A 53 7.92 -8.52 -13.64
CA ASP A 53 8.31 -8.58 -12.22
C ASP A 53 9.15 -9.84 -11.93
N LEU A 54 8.76 -10.99 -12.48
CA LEU A 54 9.55 -12.23 -12.36
C LEU A 54 10.91 -12.14 -13.06
N GLY A 55 11.03 -11.32 -14.11
CA GLY A 55 12.32 -10.99 -14.72
C GLY A 55 13.25 -10.30 -13.73
N TRP A 56 12.74 -9.31 -12.99
CA TRP A 56 13.48 -8.62 -11.93
C TRP A 56 13.80 -9.52 -10.73
N VAL A 57 12.87 -10.39 -10.33
CA VAL A 57 13.08 -11.39 -9.27
C VAL A 57 14.26 -12.31 -9.58
N LEU A 58 14.37 -12.75 -10.84
CA LEU A 58 15.41 -13.68 -11.30
C LEU A 58 16.74 -12.99 -11.64
N ALA A 59 16.80 -11.66 -11.67
CA ALA A 59 18.03 -10.96 -12.02
C ALA A 59 19.25 -11.32 -11.13
N PRO A 60 19.12 -11.49 -9.79
CA PRO A 60 20.27 -11.77 -8.92
C PRO A 60 21.02 -13.06 -9.27
N ILE A 61 20.35 -14.13 -9.72
CA ILE A 61 21.02 -15.41 -10.04
C ILE A 61 21.92 -15.33 -11.27
N PHE A 62 21.80 -14.26 -12.06
CA PHE A 62 22.65 -13.98 -13.22
C PHE A 62 23.71 -12.92 -12.93
N ASN A 63 23.76 -12.38 -11.70
CA ASN A 63 24.75 -11.40 -11.29
C ASN A 63 25.90 -12.07 -10.51
N PRO A 64 27.08 -12.24 -11.11
CA PRO A 64 28.22 -12.88 -10.46
C PRO A 64 28.82 -12.04 -9.30
N ASP A 65 28.50 -10.74 -9.22
CA ASP A 65 29.08 -9.81 -8.25
C ASP A 65 28.17 -9.53 -7.04
N ALA A 66 27.07 -10.29 -6.88
CA ALA A 66 26.12 -10.07 -5.79
C ALA A 66 26.74 -10.36 -4.41
N SER A 67 26.64 -9.39 -3.49
CA SER A 67 27.24 -9.44 -2.14
C SER A 67 26.46 -10.28 -1.13
N LEU A 68 25.23 -10.68 -1.47
CA LEU A 68 24.37 -11.59 -0.71
C LEU A 68 24.25 -12.92 -1.46
N SER A 69 23.81 -14.00 -0.78
CA SER A 69 23.43 -15.24 -1.47
C SER A 69 22.37 -14.91 -2.52
N PRO A 70 22.68 -15.05 -3.84
CA PRO A 70 21.74 -14.68 -4.90
C PRO A 70 20.42 -15.43 -4.80
N GLN A 71 20.46 -16.64 -4.24
CA GLN A 71 19.29 -17.49 -4.00
C GLN A 71 18.40 -16.91 -2.91
N ALA A 72 18.98 -16.45 -1.79
CA ALA A 72 18.21 -15.86 -0.69
C ALA A 72 17.51 -14.56 -1.14
N GLU A 73 18.21 -13.72 -1.89
CA GLU A 73 17.63 -12.49 -2.44
C GLU A 73 16.52 -12.79 -3.45
N MET A 74 16.74 -13.72 -4.39
CA MET A 74 15.72 -14.17 -5.34
C MET A 74 14.48 -14.70 -4.62
N LEU A 75 14.65 -15.54 -3.59
CA LEU A 75 13.53 -16.11 -2.84
C LEU A 75 12.72 -15.04 -2.10
N SER A 76 13.38 -14.06 -1.49
CA SER A 76 12.70 -12.92 -0.85
C SER A 76 11.87 -12.14 -1.87
N ARG A 77 12.48 -11.73 -2.98
CA ARG A 77 11.80 -10.98 -4.04
C ARG A 77 10.63 -11.77 -4.65
N LEU A 78 10.79 -13.08 -4.78
CA LEU A 78 9.75 -13.97 -5.32
C LEU A 78 8.52 -13.99 -4.41
N GLY A 79 8.72 -14.10 -3.09
CA GLY A 79 7.63 -14.04 -2.12
C GLY A 79 6.87 -12.72 -2.22
N ASP A 80 7.60 -11.61 -2.26
CA ASP A 80 7.04 -10.25 -2.33
C ASP A 80 6.19 -10.05 -3.60
N VAL A 81 6.71 -10.45 -4.77
CA VAL A 81 6.01 -10.33 -6.05
C VAL A 81 4.76 -11.20 -6.08
N ILE A 82 4.85 -12.48 -5.68
CA ILE A 82 3.68 -13.37 -5.70
C ILE A 82 2.60 -12.85 -4.75
N GLN A 83 2.97 -12.47 -3.53
CA GLN A 83 2.02 -11.89 -2.58
C GLN A 83 1.38 -10.61 -3.14
N GLY A 84 2.17 -9.74 -3.76
CA GLY A 84 1.68 -8.51 -4.38
C GLY A 84 0.63 -8.75 -5.46
N HIS A 85 0.85 -9.72 -6.35
CA HIS A 85 -0.10 -10.08 -7.41
C HIS A 85 -1.37 -10.76 -6.88
N VAL A 86 -1.26 -11.61 -5.85
CA VAL A 86 -2.44 -12.18 -5.19
C VAL A 86 -3.27 -11.09 -4.49
N ALA A 87 -2.61 -10.19 -3.75
CA ALA A 87 -3.28 -9.08 -3.07
C ALA A 87 -3.87 -8.06 -4.04
N ALA A 88 -3.37 -7.97 -5.28
CA ALA A 88 -3.95 -7.11 -6.31
C ALA A 88 -5.39 -7.53 -6.66
N SER A 89 -5.68 -8.84 -6.69
CA SER A 89 -7.04 -9.34 -6.93
C SER A 89 -8.04 -8.91 -5.86
N ASP A 90 -7.64 -8.98 -4.58
CA ASP A 90 -8.42 -8.47 -3.45
C ASP A 90 -8.71 -6.97 -3.61
N ARG A 91 -7.65 -6.17 -3.79
CA ARG A 91 -7.74 -4.71 -3.89
C ARG A 91 -8.59 -4.25 -5.06
N SER A 92 -8.38 -4.84 -6.24
CA SER A 92 -9.15 -4.51 -7.45
C SER A 92 -10.61 -4.93 -7.33
N THR A 93 -10.91 -6.05 -6.66
CA THR A 93 -12.30 -6.46 -6.43
C THR A 93 -13.05 -5.43 -5.59
N LEU A 94 -12.44 -4.92 -4.52
CA LEU A 94 -13.04 -3.86 -3.70
C LEU A 94 -13.24 -2.56 -4.49
N LEU A 95 -12.26 -2.17 -5.31
CA LEU A 95 -12.35 -0.96 -6.13
C LEU A 95 -13.46 -1.07 -7.18
N LEU A 96 -13.50 -2.17 -7.94
CA LEU A 96 -14.54 -2.41 -8.94
C LEU A 96 -15.93 -2.48 -8.30
N SER A 97 -16.07 -3.22 -7.21
CA SER A 97 -17.36 -3.36 -6.51
C SER A 97 -17.84 -2.03 -5.95
N SER A 98 -16.94 -1.23 -5.39
CA SER A 98 -17.24 0.10 -4.88
C SER A 98 -17.64 1.07 -5.99
N ALA A 99 -16.97 1.02 -7.15
CA ALA A 99 -17.29 1.86 -8.29
C ALA A 99 -18.68 1.56 -8.89
N GLU A 100 -19.12 0.29 -8.85
CA GLU A 100 -20.41 -0.15 -9.39
C GLU A 100 -21.57 0.04 -8.40
N ASP A 101 -21.28 0.25 -7.10
CA ASP A 101 -22.30 0.44 -6.08
C ASP A 101 -22.57 1.92 -5.81
N PRO A 102 -23.74 2.47 -6.23
CA PRO A 102 -24.04 3.90 -6.05
C PRO A 102 -24.18 4.33 -4.58
N THR A 103 -24.26 3.37 -3.65
CA THR A 103 -24.30 3.66 -2.21
C THR A 103 -22.91 3.72 -1.58
N SER A 104 -21.89 3.20 -2.25
CA SER A 104 -20.51 3.20 -1.75
C SER A 104 -19.89 4.60 -1.86
N GLN A 105 -19.11 4.97 -0.86
CA GLN A 105 -18.31 6.20 -0.86
C GLN A 105 -16.86 5.97 -1.30
N GLY A 106 -16.57 4.78 -1.85
CA GLY A 106 -15.23 4.39 -2.25
C GLY A 106 -14.61 3.34 -1.33
N VAL A 107 -13.29 3.22 -1.45
CA VAL A 107 -12.45 2.36 -0.64
C VAL A 107 -11.40 3.21 0.06
N ARG A 108 -11.17 2.94 1.35
CA ARG A 108 -10.12 3.58 2.16
C ARG A 108 -9.04 2.58 2.52
N ARG A 109 -7.84 3.09 2.80
CA ARG A 109 -6.76 2.26 3.37
C ARG A 109 -6.98 2.09 4.87
N TYR A 110 -6.73 0.87 5.33
CA TYR A 110 -6.75 0.52 6.73
C TYR A 110 -5.46 -0.21 7.10
N ALA A 111 -4.79 0.30 8.13
CA ALA A 111 -3.51 -0.23 8.60
C ALA A 111 -3.67 -0.88 9.98
N ARG A 112 -3.24 -2.14 10.12
CA ARG A 112 -3.16 -2.82 11.42
C ARG A 112 -1.95 -2.35 12.24
N ALA A 113 -1.87 -2.79 13.49
CA ALA A 113 -0.67 -2.65 14.31
C ALA A 113 0.56 -3.27 13.61
N GLY A 114 1.70 -2.58 13.66
CA GLY A 114 2.93 -3.01 13.00
C GLY A 114 3.01 -2.74 11.50
N ALA A 115 2.07 -1.97 10.94
CA ALA A 115 2.18 -1.48 9.56
C ALA A 115 3.37 -0.53 9.39
N CYS A 116 3.91 -0.43 8.18
CA CYS A 116 4.96 0.55 7.92
C CYS A 116 4.42 1.99 8.03
N ALA A 117 5.31 2.95 8.29
CA ALA A 117 4.92 4.34 8.55
C ALA A 117 4.15 5.01 7.39
N PHE A 118 4.36 4.55 6.15
CA PHE A 118 3.60 5.03 5.00
C PHE A 118 2.14 4.59 5.07
N CYS A 119 1.89 3.33 5.43
CA CYS A 119 0.54 2.79 5.58
C CYS A 119 -0.18 3.37 6.80
N ALA A 120 0.55 3.50 7.91
CA ALA A 120 0.06 4.19 9.09
C ALA A 120 -0.38 5.61 8.74
N TYR A 121 0.45 6.38 8.03
CA TYR A 121 0.06 7.72 7.55
C TYR A 121 -1.16 7.69 6.63
N LEU A 122 -1.20 6.77 5.67
CA LEU A 122 -2.29 6.73 4.70
C LEU A 122 -3.64 6.37 5.30
N THR A 123 -3.68 5.70 6.46
CA THR A 123 -4.95 5.45 7.18
C THR A 123 -5.47 6.69 7.92
N THR A 124 -4.65 7.73 8.11
CA THR A 124 -5.04 8.96 8.80
C THR A 124 -5.56 10.03 7.86
N VAL A 125 -5.41 9.82 6.55
CA VAL A 125 -5.91 10.75 5.53
C VAL A 125 -7.13 10.12 4.89
N GLU A 126 -8.12 10.94 4.56
CA GLU A 126 -9.31 10.52 3.80
C GLU A 126 -8.95 10.30 2.31
N ALA A 127 -7.89 9.55 2.05
CA ALA A 127 -7.48 9.22 0.69
C ALA A 127 -8.32 8.05 0.20
N THR A 128 -9.24 8.34 -0.72
CA THR A 128 -9.87 7.30 -1.55
C THR A 128 -8.79 6.60 -2.37
N VAL A 129 -8.86 5.29 -2.42
CA VAL A 129 -7.97 4.47 -3.25
C VAL A 129 -8.49 4.46 -4.69
N TYR A 130 -7.57 4.58 -5.64
CA TYR A 130 -7.84 4.51 -7.08
C TYR A 130 -7.03 3.36 -7.71
N ASP A 131 -7.38 2.96 -8.95
CA ASP A 131 -6.73 1.84 -9.65
C ASP A 131 -5.23 2.03 -9.90
N ASP A 132 -4.76 3.28 -10.02
CA ASP A 132 -3.36 3.64 -10.21
C ASP A 132 -2.57 3.79 -8.89
N THR A 133 -3.23 3.52 -7.76
CA THR A 133 -2.61 3.67 -6.45
C THR A 133 -1.43 2.71 -6.29
N HIS A 134 -0.26 3.27 -5.95
CA HIS A 134 0.95 2.50 -5.71
C HIS A 134 0.92 1.76 -4.36
N TRP A 135 1.33 0.49 -4.39
CA TRP A 135 1.50 -0.37 -3.23
C TRP A 135 2.97 -0.76 -3.13
N HIS A 136 3.52 -0.73 -1.92
CA HIS A 136 4.85 -1.25 -1.68
C HIS A 136 4.81 -2.79 -1.63
N ASP A 137 5.96 -3.38 -1.90
CA ASP A 137 6.24 -4.77 -1.57
C ASP A 137 6.02 -5.00 -0.07
N ASN A 138 5.55 -6.18 0.32
CA ASN A 138 5.21 -6.52 1.71
C ASN A 138 4.19 -5.59 2.39
N CYS A 139 3.33 -4.89 1.63
CA CYS A 139 2.31 -4.04 2.26
C CYS A 139 1.30 -4.89 3.04
N THR A 140 1.26 -4.70 4.36
CA THR A 140 0.23 -5.27 5.24
C THR A 140 -1.00 -4.37 5.38
N CYS A 141 -1.10 -3.36 4.53
CA CYS A 141 -2.23 -2.47 4.45
C CYS A 141 -3.36 -3.14 3.65
N VAL A 142 -4.60 -3.02 4.13
CA VAL A 142 -5.79 -3.57 3.46
C VAL A 142 -6.68 -2.44 2.98
N ASN A 143 -7.48 -2.76 1.97
CA ASN A 143 -8.54 -1.90 1.49
C ASN A 143 -9.82 -2.20 2.28
N VAL A 144 -10.51 -1.16 2.71
CA VAL A 144 -11.80 -1.28 3.41
C VAL A 144 -12.83 -0.44 2.67
N PRO A 145 -13.96 -1.04 2.25
CA PRO A 145 -15.03 -0.29 1.64
C PRO A 145 -15.66 0.66 2.66
N TRP A 146 -16.10 1.82 2.18
CA TRP A 146 -16.60 2.88 3.04
C TRP A 146 -18.00 3.32 2.61
N TRP A 147 -18.87 3.54 3.59
CA TRP A 147 -20.21 4.09 3.44
C TRP A 147 -20.42 5.18 4.49
N GLU A 148 -21.35 6.10 4.25
CA GLU A 148 -21.70 7.14 5.22
C GLU A 148 -22.29 6.53 6.51
N ASP A 149 -23.16 5.53 6.37
CA ASP A 149 -23.85 4.86 7.48
C ASP A 149 -23.07 3.68 8.09
N ASN A 150 -21.89 3.33 7.56
CA ASN A 150 -21.03 2.29 8.12
C ASN A 150 -19.60 2.82 8.32
N PRO A 151 -19.27 3.28 9.54
CA PRO A 151 -17.93 3.79 9.81
C PRO A 151 -16.88 2.68 9.64
N LEU A 152 -15.62 3.10 9.41
CA LEU A 152 -14.51 2.16 9.36
C LEU A 152 -14.45 1.33 10.66
N PRO A 153 -14.01 0.06 10.59
CA PRO A 153 -13.81 -0.76 11.77
C PRO A 153 -12.91 -0.02 12.78
N PRO A 154 -13.21 -0.10 14.09
CA PRO A 154 -12.39 0.52 15.11
C PRO A 154 -11.00 -0.11 15.13
N SER A 155 -9.98 0.73 15.30
CA SER A 155 -8.59 0.34 15.38
C SER A 155 -7.94 0.92 16.63
N GLU A 156 -7.36 0.07 17.47
CA GLU A 156 -6.66 0.50 18.69
C GLU A 156 -5.44 1.39 18.40
N VAL A 157 -4.93 1.39 17.15
CA VAL A 157 -3.73 2.12 16.76
C VAL A 157 -4.02 3.35 15.88
N GLN A 158 -5.24 3.52 15.39
CA GLN A 158 -5.54 4.56 14.39
C GLN A 158 -5.45 5.97 14.96
N ASP A 159 -5.94 6.20 16.18
CA ASP A 159 -5.80 7.49 16.86
C ASP A 159 -4.32 7.81 17.09
N GLY A 160 -3.53 6.82 17.52
CA GLY A 160 -2.08 6.97 17.68
C GLY A 160 -1.36 7.30 16.36
N TYR A 161 -1.79 6.72 15.24
CA TYR A 161 -1.29 7.08 13.91
C TYR A 161 -1.68 8.50 13.51
N ALA A 162 -2.93 8.91 13.75
CA ALA A 162 -3.42 10.26 13.44
C ALA A 162 -2.65 11.32 14.24
N ASP A 163 -2.49 11.11 15.53
CA ASP A 163 -1.74 12.01 16.41
C ASP A 163 -0.26 12.11 15.98
N ALA A 164 0.37 10.98 15.64
CA ALA A 164 1.76 10.97 15.16
C ALA A 164 1.90 11.69 13.81
N ALA A 165 0.93 11.55 12.91
CA ALA A 165 0.91 12.28 11.65
C ALA A 165 0.80 13.79 11.87
N GLU A 166 -0.03 14.23 12.82
CA GLU A 166 -0.18 15.65 13.14
C GLU A 166 1.08 16.22 13.80
N ARG A 167 1.63 15.54 14.82
CA ARG A 167 2.93 15.91 15.42
C ARG A 167 4.03 16.05 14.36
N ALA A 168 4.09 15.12 13.41
CA ALA A 168 5.05 15.17 12.31
C ALA A 168 4.83 16.39 11.38
N ARG A 169 3.58 16.76 11.08
CA ARG A 169 3.27 17.98 10.29
C ARG A 169 3.68 19.23 11.05
N GLU A 170 3.30 19.34 12.31
CA GLU A 170 3.63 20.47 13.17
C GLU A 170 5.14 20.67 13.29
N GLU A 171 5.88 19.58 13.49
CA GLU A 171 7.34 19.61 13.58
C GLU A 171 8.00 20.08 12.26
N LEU A 172 7.55 19.57 11.11
CA LEU A 172 8.03 20.06 9.82
C LEU A 172 7.73 21.55 9.62
N MET A 173 6.53 22.02 10.00
CA MET A 173 6.18 23.44 9.92
C MET A 173 6.99 24.30 10.88
N ARG A 174 7.28 23.82 12.09
CA ARG A 174 8.14 24.49 13.07
C ARG A 174 9.57 24.65 12.51
N LEU A 175 10.17 23.56 12.04
CA LEU A 175 11.50 23.56 11.43
C LEU A 175 11.59 24.48 10.20
N GLN A 176 10.53 24.54 9.37
CA GLN A 176 10.47 25.48 8.26
C GLN A 176 10.48 26.94 8.71
N ARG A 177 9.80 27.29 9.82
CA ARG A 177 9.78 28.66 10.36
C ARG A 177 11.15 29.05 10.92
N GLU A 178 11.81 28.14 11.63
CA GLU A 178 13.09 28.39 12.28
C GLU A 178 14.26 28.43 11.30
N LEU A 179 14.29 27.51 10.34
CA LEU A 179 15.46 27.29 9.49
C LEU A 179 15.40 28.05 8.17
N ARG A 180 14.25 28.62 7.78
CA ARG A 180 14.12 29.38 6.53
C ARG A 180 14.66 30.80 6.73
N PRO A 181 15.72 31.21 6.01
CA PRO A 181 16.23 32.57 6.11
C PRO A 181 15.18 33.62 5.73
N ALA A 182 15.19 34.76 6.42
CA ALA A 182 14.33 35.89 6.11
C ALA A 182 14.49 36.32 4.64
N GLY A 183 13.37 36.60 3.96
CA GLY A 183 13.36 36.98 2.54
C GLY A 183 13.56 35.83 1.53
N MET A 184 13.89 34.61 1.98
CA MET A 184 14.05 33.48 1.07
C MET A 184 12.69 32.97 0.54
N ARG A 185 12.55 32.88 -0.78
CA ARG A 185 11.38 32.26 -1.42
C ARG A 185 11.27 30.78 -1.04
N ARG A 186 10.07 30.31 -0.68
CA ARG A 186 9.81 28.90 -0.30
C ARG A 186 10.36 27.88 -1.30
N ARG A 187 10.22 28.14 -2.61
CA ARG A 187 10.77 27.26 -3.66
C ARG A 187 12.29 27.07 -3.56
N ASN A 188 13.04 28.12 -3.24
CA ASN A 188 14.50 28.05 -3.12
C ASN A 188 14.88 27.34 -1.83
N PHE A 189 14.12 27.58 -0.76
CA PHE A 189 14.28 26.87 0.50
C PHE A 189 14.10 25.36 0.32
N PHE A 190 13.02 24.89 -0.31
CA PHE A 190 12.81 23.45 -0.51
C PHE A 190 13.74 22.80 -1.54
N LYS A 191 14.37 23.59 -2.43
CA LYS A 191 15.49 23.07 -3.24
C LYS A 191 16.72 22.73 -2.39
N LEU A 192 16.98 23.53 -1.35
CA LEU A 192 18.09 23.30 -0.42
C LEU A 192 17.73 22.30 0.69
N ARG A 193 16.47 22.30 1.12
CA ARG A 193 15.94 21.50 2.24
C ARG A 193 14.70 20.71 1.83
N PRO A 194 14.80 19.77 0.87
CA PRO A 194 13.67 18.94 0.46
C PRO A 194 13.19 18.01 1.59
N ASP A 195 14.06 17.72 2.56
CA ASP A 195 13.78 16.94 3.78
C ASP A 195 12.80 17.61 4.75
N LEU A 196 12.58 18.92 4.59
CA LEU A 196 11.67 19.71 5.42
C LEU A 196 10.32 19.99 4.76
N ALA A 197 10.09 19.59 3.51
CA ALA A 197 8.80 19.78 2.86
C ALA A 197 7.69 18.99 3.57
N VAL A 198 6.50 19.58 3.76
CA VAL A 198 5.33 18.85 4.28
C VAL A 198 4.76 17.99 3.16
N ASN A 199 5.25 16.76 3.06
CA ASN A 199 4.79 15.77 2.11
C ASN A 199 4.75 14.39 2.79
N THR A 200 4.07 13.44 2.15
CA THR A 200 3.89 12.07 2.66
C THR A 200 5.21 11.41 3.06
N LYS A 201 6.27 11.57 2.26
CA LYS A 201 7.59 10.97 2.53
C LYS A 201 8.18 11.48 3.84
N ASN A 202 8.17 12.80 4.05
CA ASN A 202 8.77 13.39 5.24
C ASN A 202 7.92 13.19 6.49
N ILE A 203 6.58 13.19 6.35
CA ILE A 203 5.67 12.85 7.46
C ILE A 203 5.88 11.40 7.90
N ALA A 204 5.80 10.44 6.96
CA ALA A 204 6.02 9.03 7.26
C ALA A 204 7.41 8.77 7.86
N ARG A 205 8.44 9.52 7.45
CA ARG A 205 9.78 9.44 8.06
C ARG A 205 9.76 9.82 9.54
N LEU A 206 9.09 10.91 9.92
CA LEU A 206 9.00 11.34 11.32
C LEU A 206 8.10 10.41 12.14
N MET A 207 6.96 9.98 11.59
CA MET A 207 6.10 8.97 12.23
C MET A 207 6.87 7.67 12.50
N ARG A 208 7.73 7.24 11.57
CA ARG A 208 8.58 6.06 11.77
C ARG A 208 9.46 6.19 13.00
N ALA A 209 10.09 7.36 13.17
CA ALA A 209 10.97 7.62 14.31
C ALA A 209 10.19 7.70 15.63
N ASP A 210 9.00 8.30 15.61
CA ASP A 210 8.13 8.46 16.78
C ASP A 210 7.55 7.14 17.28
N LEU A 211 7.02 6.32 16.36
CA LEU A 211 6.27 5.10 16.67
C LEU A 211 7.10 3.82 16.55
N GLY A 212 8.37 3.90 16.14
CA GLY A 212 9.22 2.71 15.93
C GLY A 212 8.73 1.80 14.80
N LEU A 213 8.07 2.35 13.78
CA LEU A 213 7.50 1.56 12.67
C LEU A 213 8.59 1.06 11.71
N SER A 214 8.26 0.01 10.95
CA SER A 214 9.17 -0.51 9.93
C SER A 214 9.23 0.38 8.68
N HIS A 215 10.19 0.05 7.82
CA HIS A 215 10.12 0.40 6.40
C HIS A 215 9.04 -0.42 5.69
#